data_AF-A0A1Q3D7J1-F1
#
_entry.id   AF-A0A1Q3D7J1-F1
#
_cell.length_a   1.000
_cell.length_b   1.000
_cell.length_c   1.000
_cell.angle_alpha   90.00
_cell.angle_beta   90.00
_cell.angle_gamma   90.00
#
_symmetry.space_group_name_H-M   'P 1'
#
loop_
_entity.id
_entity.type
_entity.pdbx_description
1 polymer ?
#
loop_
_entity_poly.entity_id
_entity_poly.type
_entity_poly.pdbx_seq_one_letter_code
_entity_poly.pdbx_strand_id
1 'polypeptide(L)'
;MAKPTNLLGAEDRLLHHITATHILPTSGGHEKMSYQDLYIMWHVVTGKPLNLSHLIMKNMLRATSKLKGALPYGMVITKILSHFGIAFENEVASRIDVGDIYNASSLKKMGWKRVFDSDKGVQWIPKEGERRRKRDEGEGEDVEEQGEAQRKKANPYTTDAARSSK
;
A
#
# COMPACT_ATOMS: atom_id res chain seq x y z
N MET A 1 17.11 0.76 -12.34
CA MET A 1 16.63 2.10 -11.93
C MET A 1 15.62 1.91 -10.80
N ALA A 2 15.76 2.63 -9.68
CA ALA A 2 14.80 2.53 -8.57
C ALA A 2 13.44 3.12 -8.98
N LYS A 3 12.33 2.50 -8.56
CA LYS A 3 10.99 3.03 -8.83
C LYS A 3 10.86 4.41 -8.16
N PRO A 4 10.31 5.44 -8.82
CA PRO A 4 10.19 6.78 -8.25
C PRO A 4 9.34 6.82 -6.97
N THR A 5 8.40 5.88 -6.82
CA THR A 5 7.62 5.69 -5.59
C THR A 5 8.43 5.17 -4.40
N ASN A 6 9.63 4.63 -4.60
CA ASN A 6 10.49 4.16 -3.51
C ASN A 6 11.25 5.30 -2.80
N LEU A 7 11.14 6.55 -3.29
CA LEU A 7 11.69 7.75 -2.64
C LEU A 7 10.76 8.33 -1.57
N LEU A 8 9.48 7.91 -1.58
CA LEU A 8 8.44 8.37 -0.68
C LEU A 8 8.40 7.51 0.59
N GLY A 9 8.09 8.13 1.74
CA GLY A 9 7.86 7.40 2.98
C GLY A 9 6.69 6.42 2.86
N ALA A 10 6.57 5.44 3.77
CA ALA A 10 5.49 4.47 3.70
C ALA A 10 4.08 5.12 3.80
N GLU A 11 3.98 6.23 4.53
CA GLU A 11 2.78 7.08 4.62
C GLU A 11 2.43 7.72 3.29
N ASP A 12 3.39 8.40 2.66
CA ASP A 12 3.19 9.05 1.36
C ASP A 12 2.85 8.05 0.26
N ARG A 13 3.46 6.85 0.28
CA ARG A 13 3.13 5.76 -0.65
C ARG A 13 1.70 5.27 -0.46
N LEU A 14 1.27 5.09 0.79
CA LEU A 14 -0.10 4.69 1.11
C LEU A 14 -1.08 5.76 0.65
N LEU A 15 -0.80 7.03 0.94
CA LEU A 15 -1.63 8.15 0.54
C LEU A 15 -1.72 8.31 -0.98
N HIS A 16 -0.60 8.15 -1.70
CA HIS A 16 -0.58 8.10 -3.16
C HIS A 16 -1.45 6.96 -3.69
N HIS A 17 -1.30 5.77 -3.12
CA HIS A 17 -2.08 4.62 -3.56
C HIS A 17 -3.58 4.83 -3.34
N ILE A 18 -4.00 5.34 -2.18
CA ILE A 18 -5.40 5.72 -1.91
C ILE A 18 -5.87 6.77 -2.91
N THR A 19 -5.07 7.80 -3.17
CA THR A 19 -5.41 8.87 -4.12
C THR A 19 -5.62 8.32 -5.52
N ALA A 20 -4.71 7.49 -6.01
CA ALA A 20 -4.73 6.98 -7.38
C ALA A 20 -5.77 5.87 -7.62
N THR A 21 -6.27 5.22 -6.56
CA THR A 21 -7.25 4.12 -6.65
C THR A 21 -8.67 4.56 -6.30
N HIS A 22 -8.84 5.39 -5.27
CA HIS A 22 -10.15 5.75 -4.73
C HIS A 22 -10.58 7.17 -5.11
N ILE A 23 -9.69 8.16 -4.97
CA ILE A 23 -10.05 9.57 -5.19
C ILE A 23 -10.04 9.90 -6.68
N LEU A 24 -8.98 9.49 -7.38
CA LEU A 24 -8.80 9.71 -8.81
C LEU A 24 -8.44 8.38 -9.51
N PRO A 25 -9.39 7.43 -9.62
CA PRO A 25 -9.14 6.16 -10.26
C PRO A 25 -8.71 6.38 -11.71
N THR A 26 -7.62 5.73 -12.10
CA THR A 26 -7.12 5.72 -13.47
C THR A 26 -6.86 4.29 -13.92
N SER A 27 -7.17 3.99 -15.19
CA SER A 27 -6.95 2.66 -15.79
C SER A 27 -5.48 2.35 -16.11
N GLY A 28 -4.53 3.19 -15.65
CA GLY A 28 -3.10 3.07 -15.93
C GLY A 28 -2.33 2.64 -14.68
N GLY A 29 -1.06 2.27 -14.85
CA GLY A 29 -0.22 1.88 -13.71
C GLY A 29 -0.01 3.02 -12.71
N HIS A 30 -0.12 2.72 -11.42
CA HIS A 30 0.05 3.67 -10.31
C HIS A 30 1.53 3.93 -9.92
N GLU A 31 2.47 3.53 -10.77
CA GLU A 31 3.91 3.63 -10.49
C GLU A 31 4.45 5.06 -10.58
N LYS A 32 3.77 5.95 -11.32
CA LYS A 32 4.13 7.35 -11.45
C LYS A 32 3.07 8.22 -10.78
N MET A 33 3.53 9.21 -10.03
CA MET A 33 2.67 10.22 -9.43
C MET A 33 2.48 11.37 -10.42
N SER A 34 1.22 11.74 -10.68
CA SER A 34 0.90 12.91 -11.49
C SER A 34 0.84 14.18 -10.63
N TYR A 35 0.93 15.35 -11.26
CA TYR A 35 0.68 16.63 -10.56
C TYR A 35 -0.68 16.69 -9.89
N GLN A 36 -1.68 16.04 -10.48
CA GLN A 36 -3.03 15.98 -9.93
C GLN A 36 -3.08 15.11 -8.67
N ASP A 37 -2.33 14.01 -8.63
CA ASP A 37 -2.20 13.17 -7.43
C ASP A 37 -1.54 13.97 -6.31
N LEU A 38 -0.42 14.65 -6.62
CA LEU A 38 0.28 15.47 -5.63
C LEU A 38 -0.59 16.61 -5.09
N TYR A 39 -1.39 17.24 -5.95
CA TYR A 39 -2.34 18.27 -5.54
C TYR A 39 -3.38 17.74 -4.55
N ILE A 40 -3.97 16.57 -4.84
CA ILE A 40 -4.96 15.93 -3.96
C ILE A 40 -4.29 15.54 -2.63
N MET A 41 -3.12 14.91 -2.68
CA MET A 41 -2.37 14.51 -1.48
C MET A 41 -2.05 15.71 -0.61
N TRP A 42 -1.63 16.83 -1.20
CA TRP A 42 -1.37 18.07 -0.45
C TRP A 42 -2.62 18.58 0.28
N HIS A 43 -3.80 18.56 -0.35
CA HIS A 43 -5.05 18.92 0.32
C HIS A 43 -5.37 18.00 1.50
N VAL A 44 -5.16 16.68 1.34
CA VAL A 44 -5.38 15.71 2.41
C VAL A 44 -4.42 15.95 3.58
N VAL A 45 -3.13 16.15 3.30
CA VAL A 45 -2.10 16.39 4.35
C VAL A 45 -2.32 17.73 5.05
N THR A 46 -2.71 18.77 4.32
CA THR A 46 -2.93 20.11 4.88
C THR A 46 -4.33 20.30 5.47
N GLY A 47 -5.22 19.32 5.34
CA GLY A 47 -6.61 19.39 5.79
C GLY A 47 -7.42 20.48 5.08
N LYS A 48 -6.98 20.91 3.88
CA LYS A 48 -7.66 21.96 3.13
C LYS A 48 -8.86 21.41 2.36
N PRO A 49 -9.94 22.20 2.23
CA PRO A 49 -11.12 21.76 1.50
C PRO A 49 -10.79 21.56 0.02
N LEU A 50 -11.11 20.37 -0.48
CA LEU A 50 -10.93 19.97 -1.86
C LEU A 50 -12.31 19.83 -2.52
N ASN A 51 -12.52 20.45 -3.68
CA ASN A 51 -13.76 20.29 -4.44
C ASN A 51 -13.79 18.91 -5.13
N LEU A 52 -14.17 17.89 -4.36
CA LEU A 52 -14.19 16.51 -4.80
C LEU A 52 -15.20 16.27 -5.92
N SER A 53 -16.37 16.90 -5.86
CA SER A 53 -17.40 16.81 -6.91
C SER A 53 -16.86 17.24 -8.27
N HIS A 54 -16.11 18.35 -8.32
CA HIS A 54 -15.48 18.83 -9.54
C HIS A 54 -14.42 17.84 -10.07
N LEU A 55 -13.61 17.25 -9.18
CA LEU A 55 -12.62 16.24 -9.56
C LEU A 55 -13.27 14.98 -10.14
N ILE A 56 -14.34 14.48 -9.50
CA ILE A 56 -15.10 13.32 -9.96
C ILE A 56 -15.66 13.59 -11.36
N MET A 57 -16.35 14.72 -11.56
CA MET A 57 -16.90 15.09 -12.87
C MET A 57 -15.83 15.16 -13.95
N LYS A 58 -14.69 15.81 -13.66
CA LYS A 58 -13.58 15.91 -14.61
C LYS A 58 -12.98 14.55 -14.95
N ASN A 59 -12.86 13.66 -13.97
CA ASN A 59 -12.34 12.32 -14.20
C ASN A 59 -13.31 11.44 -15.00
N MET A 60 -14.62 11.57 -14.73
CA MET A 60 -15.68 10.92 -15.51
C MET A 60 -15.66 11.37 -16.97
N LEU A 61 -15.60 12.69 -17.23
CA LEU A 61 -15.49 13.24 -18.59
C LEU A 61 -14.25 12.75 -19.34
N ARG A 62 -13.13 12.60 -18.63
CA ARG A 62 -11.89 12.03 -19.18
C ARG A 62 -12.00 10.54 -19.46
N ALA A 63 -12.81 9.80 -18.71
CA ALA A 63 -13.04 8.39 -18.95
C ALA A 63 -13.99 8.16 -20.12
N THR A 64 -15.03 8.99 -20.28
CA THR A 64 -15.98 8.89 -21.41
C THR A 64 -15.34 9.15 -22.77
N SER A 65 -14.24 9.91 -22.83
CA SER A 65 -13.49 10.10 -24.08
C SER A 65 -12.64 8.90 -24.48
N LYS A 66 -12.44 7.92 -23.59
CA LYS A 66 -11.71 6.68 -23.88
C LYS A 66 -12.69 5.61 -24.34
N LEU A 67 -12.75 5.36 -25.64
CA LEU A 67 -13.64 4.40 -26.34
C LEU A 67 -13.77 2.99 -25.73
N LYS A 68 -12.81 2.53 -24.92
CA LYS A 68 -12.82 1.20 -24.28
C LYS A 68 -12.45 1.25 -22.78
N GLY A 69 -12.55 2.42 -22.15
CA GLY A 69 -12.22 2.58 -20.74
C GLY A 69 -13.37 2.15 -19.84
N ALA A 70 -13.06 1.38 -18.80
CA ALA A 70 -14.00 1.20 -17.69
C ALA A 70 -14.30 2.56 -17.04
N LEU A 71 -15.57 2.84 -16.76
CA LEU A 71 -15.96 4.08 -16.09
C LEU A 71 -15.44 4.07 -14.64
N PRO A 72 -14.68 5.09 -14.22
CA PRO A 72 -14.30 5.23 -12.83
C PRO A 72 -15.56 5.48 -11.98
N TYR A 73 -15.52 5.10 -10.70
CA TYR A 73 -16.61 5.30 -9.74
C TYR A 73 -17.94 4.59 -10.01
N GLY A 74 -18.06 3.76 -11.07
CA GLY A 74 -19.31 3.07 -11.43
C GLY A 74 -19.99 2.45 -10.21
N MET A 75 -19.26 1.64 -9.44
CA MET A 75 -19.77 1.00 -8.22
C MET A 75 -20.32 1.98 -7.16
N VAL A 76 -19.64 3.12 -6.93
CA VAL A 76 -20.07 4.12 -5.94
C VAL A 76 -21.33 4.83 -6.43
N ILE A 77 -21.36 5.20 -7.71
CA ILE A 77 -22.50 5.87 -8.34
C ILE A 77 -23.72 4.95 -8.31
N THR A 78 -23.59 3.69 -8.70
CA THR A 78 -24.68 2.70 -8.68
C THR A 78 -25.25 2.50 -7.27
N LYS A 79 -24.38 2.47 -6.24
CA LYS A 79 -24.83 2.40 -4.83
C LYS A 79 -25.62 3.63 -4.40
N ILE A 80 -25.18 4.84 -4.77
CA ILE A 80 -25.89 6.09 -4.47
C ILE A 80 -27.26 6.09 -5.15
N LEU A 81 -27.32 5.77 -6.43
CA LEU A 81 -28.57 5.80 -7.20
C LEU A 81 -29.55 4.71 -6.71
N SER A 82 -29.04 3.53 -6.35
CA SER A 82 -29.84 2.47 -5.71
C SER A 82 -30.44 2.90 -4.37
N HIS A 83 -29.69 3.66 -3.55
CA HIS A 83 -30.20 4.21 -2.30
C HIS A 83 -31.40 5.15 -2.51
N PHE A 84 -31.46 5.84 -3.65
CA PHE A 84 -32.59 6.69 -4.05
C PHE A 84 -33.70 5.94 -4.81
N GLY A 85 -33.62 4.62 -4.95
CA GLY A 85 -34.63 3.81 -5.64
C GLY A 85 -34.59 3.90 -7.17
N ILE A 86 -33.49 4.40 -7.75
CA ILE A 86 -33.29 4.41 -9.20
C ILE A 86 -32.79 3.01 -9.60
N ALA A 87 -33.64 2.26 -10.31
CA ALA A 87 -33.32 0.92 -10.77
C ALA A 87 -32.45 0.94 -12.03
N PHE A 88 -31.38 0.13 -12.04
CA PHE A 88 -30.58 -0.16 -13.22
C PHE A 88 -30.90 -1.57 -13.68
N GLU A 89 -31.44 -1.74 -14.89
CA GLU A 89 -31.93 -3.03 -15.40
C GLU A 89 -30.87 -4.15 -15.40
N ASN A 90 -29.57 -3.81 -15.47
CA ASN A 90 -28.50 -4.78 -15.74
C ASN A 90 -27.25 -4.66 -14.84
N GLU A 91 -27.25 -3.81 -13.80
CA GLU A 91 -26.05 -3.61 -12.97
C GLU A 91 -26.27 -4.10 -11.53
N VAL A 92 -25.58 -5.19 -11.17
CA VAL A 92 -25.58 -5.72 -9.80
C VAL A 92 -24.50 -4.97 -9.02
N ALA A 93 -24.90 -4.25 -7.97
CA ALA A 93 -23.96 -3.65 -7.03
C ALA A 93 -23.11 -4.77 -6.40
N SER A 94 -21.83 -4.86 -6.79
CA SER A 94 -20.93 -5.83 -6.20
C SER A 94 -20.62 -5.47 -4.74
N ARG A 95 -20.46 -6.52 -3.93
CA ARG A 95 -19.96 -6.36 -2.56
C ARG A 95 -18.50 -5.90 -2.62
N ILE A 96 -18.11 -5.11 -1.62
CA ILE A 96 -16.70 -4.74 -1.43
C ILE A 96 -15.92 -6.03 -1.24
N ASP A 97 -14.90 -6.28 -2.06
CA ASP A 97 -14.07 -7.46 -1.94
C ASP A 97 -13.00 -7.26 -0.86
N VAL A 98 -12.46 -8.35 -0.33
CA VAL A 98 -11.34 -8.32 0.62
C VAL A 98 -10.12 -7.63 0.00
N GLY A 99 -9.99 -7.68 -1.33
CA GLY A 99 -8.96 -6.97 -2.09
C GLY A 99 -9.11 -5.44 -2.08
N ASP A 100 -10.33 -4.93 -1.91
CA ASP A 100 -10.62 -3.48 -1.84
C ASP A 100 -10.32 -2.90 -0.45
N ILE A 101 -10.11 -3.76 0.55
CA ILE A 101 -9.90 -3.37 1.94
C ILE A 101 -8.41 -3.40 2.27
N TYR A 102 -7.92 -2.31 2.86
CA TYR A 102 -6.57 -2.25 3.45
C TYR A 102 -6.49 -3.12 4.72
N ASN A 103 -6.29 -4.41 4.52
CA ASN A 103 -6.10 -5.37 5.60
C ASN A 103 -4.61 -5.45 6.03
N ALA A 104 -4.35 -6.25 7.06
CA ALA A 104 -3.00 -6.45 7.61
C ALA A 104 -1.99 -6.95 6.56
N SER A 105 -2.43 -7.78 5.60
CA SER A 105 -1.57 -8.29 4.53
C SER A 105 -1.23 -7.21 3.51
N SER A 106 -2.20 -6.35 3.15
CA SER A 106 -2.00 -5.20 2.26
C SER A 106 -0.99 -4.22 2.85
N LEU A 107 -1.17 -3.87 4.14
CA LEU A 107 -0.25 -2.99 4.86
C LEU A 107 1.17 -3.60 4.98
N LYS A 108 1.29 -4.90 5.25
CA LYS A 108 2.58 -5.61 5.31
C LYS A 108 3.33 -5.56 3.97
N LYS A 109 2.62 -5.72 2.84
CA LYS A 109 3.18 -5.59 1.48
C LYS A 109 3.65 -4.16 1.18
N MET A 110 3.02 -3.16 1.77
CA MET A 110 3.40 -1.74 1.65
C MET A 110 4.46 -1.28 2.65
N GLY A 111 5.10 -2.19 3.38
CA GLY A 111 6.21 -1.86 4.27
C GLY A 111 5.79 -1.39 5.66
N TRP A 112 4.56 -1.70 6.09
CA TRP A 112 4.10 -1.44 7.46
C TRP A 112 4.33 -2.65 8.37
N LYS A 113 4.53 -2.37 9.66
CA LYS A 113 4.66 -3.36 10.73
C LYS A 113 3.61 -3.08 11.79
N ARG A 114 2.92 -4.14 12.22
CA ARG A 114 2.01 -4.08 13.33
C ARG A 114 2.81 -4.18 14.63
N VAL A 115 2.62 -3.22 15.53
CA VAL A 115 3.18 -3.19 16.88
C VAL A 115 2.03 -3.13 17.86
N PHE A 116 2.10 -3.91 18.94
CA PHE A 116 1.13 -3.82 20.01
C PHE A 116 1.72 -2.97 21.13
N ASP A 117 1.02 -1.89 21.46
CA ASP A 117 1.32 -1.01 22.56
C ASP A 117 0.26 -1.27 23.64
N SER A 118 0.70 -1.50 24.88
CA SER A 118 -0.19 -1.82 25.99
C SER A 118 -1.18 -0.70 26.32
N ASP A 119 -0.82 0.56 26.03
CA ASP A 119 -1.62 1.75 26.35
C ASP A 119 -2.46 2.22 25.14
N LYS A 120 -1.95 2.00 23.92
CA LYS A 120 -2.55 2.52 22.66
C LYS A 120 -3.14 1.43 21.76
N GLY A 121 -3.01 0.16 22.13
CA GLY A 121 -3.48 -0.97 21.35
C GLY A 121 -2.63 -1.22 20.09
N VAL A 122 -3.29 -1.65 19.00
CA VAL A 122 -2.59 -2.02 17.76
C VAL A 122 -2.16 -0.78 16.97
N GLN A 123 -0.86 -0.55 16.88
CA GLN A 123 -0.25 0.49 16.07
C GLN A 123 0.36 -0.06 14.77
N TRP A 124 0.30 0.71 13.69
CA TRP A 124 1.01 0.42 12.45
C TRP A 124 2.15 1.42 12.27
N ILE A 125 3.38 0.92 12.14
CA ILE A 125 4.58 1.74 12.01
C ILE A 125 5.27 1.45 10.66
N PRO A 126 5.73 2.49 9.94
CA PRO A 126 6.56 2.32 8.75
C PRO A 126 7.87 1.62 9.07
N LYS A 127 8.21 0.52 8.38
CA LYS A 127 9.53 -0.15 8.55
C LYS A 127 10.72 0.74 8.19
N GLU A 128 10.47 1.74 7.35
CA GLU A 128 11.49 2.69 6.88
C GLU A 128 11.76 3.79 7.92
N GLY A 129 10.77 4.11 8.77
CA GLY A 129 10.89 5.08 9.86
C GLY A 129 11.73 4.58 11.03
N GLU A 130 11.87 3.26 11.25
CA GLU A 130 12.80 2.70 12.24
C GLU A 130 14.26 3.04 11.91
N ARG A 131 14.63 3.19 10.63
CA ARG A 131 15.98 3.65 10.23
C ARG A 131 16.21 5.14 10.46
N ARG A 132 15.17 5.98 10.36
CA ARG A 132 15.26 7.42 10.66
C ARG A 132 15.26 7.67 12.17
N ARG A 133 14.40 6.99 12.93
CA ARG A 133 14.39 7.09 14.40
C ARG A 133 15.69 6.60 15.04
N LYS A 134 16.29 5.50 14.55
CA LYS A 134 17.65 5.09 14.97
C LYS A 134 18.75 6.10 14.62
N ARG A 135 18.51 7.00 13.64
CA ARG A 135 19.47 8.03 13.24
C ARG A 135 19.33 9.30 14.07
N ASP A 136 18.12 9.61 14.50
CA ASP A 136 17.82 10.77 15.37
C ASP A 136 18.03 10.44 16.88
N GLU A 137 17.96 9.17 17.28
CA GLU A 137 18.21 8.70 18.67
C GLU A 137 19.64 8.16 18.88
N GLY A 138 20.53 8.27 17.89
CA GLY A 138 21.84 7.62 17.85
C GLY A 138 23.02 8.58 17.75
N GLU A 139 23.12 9.56 18.65
CA GLU A 139 24.40 10.15 19.06
C GLU A 139 24.58 9.85 20.56
N GLY A 140 25.21 8.74 20.87
CA GLY A 140 25.35 8.24 22.23
C GLY A 140 26.11 6.92 22.28
N GLU A 141 27.42 7.04 22.15
CA GLU A 141 28.49 6.11 22.54
C GLU A 141 28.61 4.76 21.81
N ASP A 142 29.65 4.74 20.98
CA ASP A 142 30.40 3.57 20.57
C ASP A 142 30.91 2.79 21.79
N VAL A 143 30.59 1.50 21.86
CA VAL A 143 31.46 0.52 22.51
C VAL A 143 31.64 -0.64 21.54
N GLU A 144 32.83 -0.69 20.95
CA GLU A 144 33.37 -1.86 20.27
C GLU A 144 33.39 -3.03 21.26
N GLU A 145 32.79 -4.16 20.89
CA GLU A 145 33.18 -5.45 21.45
C GLU A 145 33.53 -6.38 20.28
N GLN A 146 34.84 -6.42 19.99
CA GLN A 146 35.47 -7.49 19.22
C GLN A 146 35.42 -8.79 20.02
N GLY A 147 35.15 -9.91 19.34
CA GLY A 147 35.49 -11.23 19.87
C GLY A 147 34.76 -12.39 19.21
N GLU A 148 35.31 -12.86 18.08
CA GLU A 148 35.48 -14.28 17.65
C GLU A 148 34.24 -15.24 17.66
N ALA A 149 34.01 -16.17 16.74
CA ALA A 149 34.89 -16.89 15.82
C ALA A 149 34.07 -17.42 14.63
N GLN A 150 34.73 -17.51 13.48
CA GLN A 150 34.27 -18.33 12.36
C GLN A 150 34.17 -19.80 12.76
N ARG A 151 33.10 -20.50 12.35
CA ARG A 151 33.19 -21.94 12.09
C ARG A 151 32.46 -22.30 10.80
N LYS A 152 33.24 -22.86 9.87
CA LYS A 152 32.79 -23.36 8.56
C LYS A 152 31.90 -24.61 8.71
N LYS A 153 31.05 -24.79 7.70
CA LYS A 153 29.99 -25.79 7.49
C LYS A 153 30.40 -27.26 7.69
N ALA A 154 29.44 -28.10 8.06
CA ALA A 154 29.39 -29.51 7.64
C ALA A 154 27.92 -29.97 7.47
N ASN A 155 27.66 -30.62 6.34
CA ASN A 155 26.40 -31.21 5.90
C ASN A 155 26.43 -32.69 6.29
N PRO A 156 25.48 -33.25 7.08
CA PRO A 156 25.49 -34.67 7.37
C PRO A 156 24.56 -35.42 6.41
N TYR A 157 25.11 -35.85 5.28
CA TYR A 157 24.63 -37.07 4.63
C TYR A 157 25.75 -38.11 4.72
N THR A 158 25.32 -39.35 4.99
CA THR A 158 26.02 -40.63 5.00
C THR A 158 26.77 -41.07 6.26
N THR A 159 26.22 -42.12 6.88
CA THR A 159 26.82 -43.35 7.43
C THR A 159 25.61 -44.28 7.74
N ASP A 160 25.59 -45.60 7.58
CA ASP A 160 26.61 -46.56 7.18
C ASP A 160 25.95 -47.91 6.79
N ALA A 161 26.80 -48.74 6.17
CA ALA A 161 26.70 -50.11 5.69
C ALA A 161 25.83 -51.18 6.42
N ALA A 162 25.31 -52.15 5.64
CA ALA A 162 25.65 -53.59 5.71
C ALA A 162 24.73 -54.42 4.76
N ARG A 163 25.27 -55.04 3.70
CA ARG A 163 25.62 -56.48 3.59
C ARG A 163 24.43 -57.45 3.69
N SER A 164 24.02 -58.06 2.58
CA SER A 164 23.96 -59.53 2.46
C SER A 164 23.79 -59.98 1.00
N SER A 165 24.47 -61.07 0.68
CA SER A 165 24.57 -61.74 -0.61
C SER A 165 23.49 -62.81 -0.74
N LYS A 166 22.77 -62.83 -1.87
CA LYS A 166 22.47 -64.00 -2.72
C LYS A 166 21.62 -63.58 -3.91
#